data_AF-A0A0W7WDK1-F1
#
_entry.id   AF-A0A0W7WDK1-F1
#
_cell.length_a   1.000
_cell.length_b   1.000
_cell.length_c   1.000
_cell.angle_alpha   90.00
_cell.angle_beta   90.00
_cell.angle_gamma   90.00
#
_symmetry.space_group_name_H-M   'P 1'
#
loop_
_entity.id
_entity.type
_entity.pdbx_description
1 polymer ?
#
loop_
_entity_poly.entity_id
_entity_poly.type
_entity_poly.pdbx_seq_one_letter_code
_entity_poly.pdbx_strand_id
1 'polypeptide(L)'
;MKKRIWSVLMAALSASAIVAASALVVVAHPAPANAWSTTDFKPSNIIDDGLFYNGNSMSVAEVQAFLNKRVPQCWLGRAGYEVGKPVTWNGPTKLASKCTRDFTTTTSSRAANAYCKAYTGAPNEKAAAIISKVGAACGISPKVLLVMLEKEQSLITDPWPNENQYFMAMGYACPDSGPGGTAACDPKQGGFFQQVYRAAWQLKVYRAHSNSYSYKPLKSNYIQWHPSQSCGGSNVYIENWATAALYIYTPYQPNQAALRAGSGTGDKCSSYGNRNFYILWNSWFGASVIDDQMSPGIRQVFDQALASGFNYGKPLSARRTVSANGGGFQMEFENGLITESKVLGKSFGILRGWMMDAYLAAGGAEGSWGFLASGISGVAADGNYRAAFQHGTTVYDPKNVVMQHMPTKVFQAWQKRGEQNGPLGFPTQGAYRHAAAAVSQLFQGGTLMVSGGGNAVLNATELQSWKTLGGYAAVGLVTGDAVAFGGKSYRPTQKGGIVQTSATAHVFVPAGIFERFVSSEATVQSWGWPVSPIKLSGGIGMKFQNGNAVYSSTTGVAAFMQTGTFDKWV
;
A
#
# COMPACT_ATOMS: atom_id res chain seq x y z
N MET A 1 24.71 46.05 56.32
CA MET A 1 23.34 45.63 55.96
C MET A 1 23.27 45.43 54.44
N LYS A 2 23.40 44.18 53.96
CA LYS A 2 23.44 43.82 52.53
C LYS A 2 22.05 43.39 52.05
N LYS A 3 21.59 43.92 50.91
CA LYS A 3 20.32 43.57 50.24
C LYS A 3 20.49 42.34 49.32
N ARG A 4 19.38 41.62 49.16
CA ARG A 4 19.22 40.20 48.78
C ARG A 4 19.47 39.90 47.30
N ILE A 5 20.08 38.72 47.05
CA ILE A 5 20.19 38.01 45.78
C ILE A 5 19.62 36.59 45.98
N TRP A 6 18.75 36.18 45.04
CA TRP A 6 18.35 34.82 44.59
C TRP A 6 17.68 33.81 45.55
N SER A 7 16.59 33.18 45.05
CA SER A 7 16.47 31.72 44.84
C SER A 7 15.06 31.37 44.30
N VAL A 8 14.98 30.91 43.05
CA VAL A 8 13.81 30.21 42.50
C VAL A 8 13.96 28.72 42.85
N LEU A 9 12.91 28.15 43.46
CA LEU A 9 12.88 26.79 43.98
C LEU A 9 13.08 25.72 42.90
N MET A 10 14.03 24.82 43.19
CA MET A 10 14.19 23.49 42.59
C MET A 10 12.90 22.67 42.70
N ALA A 11 12.34 22.23 41.57
CA ALA A 11 11.40 21.12 41.54
C ALA A 11 12.21 19.82 41.58
N ALA A 12 12.05 19.05 42.65
CA ALA A 12 12.76 17.80 42.88
C ALA A 12 12.40 16.75 41.81
N LEU A 13 13.44 16.23 41.15
CA LEU A 13 13.40 14.98 40.40
C LEU A 13 13.11 13.81 41.35
N SER A 14 12.12 13.00 41.03
CA SER A 14 12.01 11.62 41.51
C SER A 14 11.78 10.70 40.30
N ALA A 15 12.89 10.36 39.64
CA ALA A 15 12.94 9.21 38.75
C ALA A 15 13.17 7.96 39.60
N SER A 16 12.08 7.33 40.05
CA SER A 16 12.15 6.01 40.69
C SER A 16 12.03 4.94 39.60
N ALA A 17 13.17 4.40 39.18
CA ALA A 17 13.25 3.11 38.51
C ALA A 17 13.38 2.01 39.58
N ILE A 18 12.95 0.77 39.23
CA ILE A 18 13.12 -0.54 39.94
C ILE A 18 11.93 -0.86 40.91
N VAL A 19 11.12 -1.94 40.88
CA VAL A 19 10.92 -3.22 40.14
C VAL A 19 9.57 -3.82 40.52
N ALA A 20 8.81 -4.37 39.56
CA ALA A 20 7.98 -5.56 39.78
C ALA A 20 8.55 -6.73 38.99
N ALA A 21 9.19 -7.66 39.70
CA ALA A 21 9.27 -9.04 39.27
C ALA A 21 7.87 -9.61 39.47
N SER A 22 6.94 -9.25 38.58
CA SER A 22 5.69 -9.98 38.46
C SER A 22 6.07 -11.39 38.08
N ALA A 23 5.97 -12.32 39.03
CA ALA A 23 5.88 -13.74 38.71
C ALA A 23 4.61 -13.90 37.85
N LEU A 24 4.75 -13.69 36.55
CA LEU A 24 3.77 -14.10 35.56
C LEU A 24 3.59 -15.61 35.78
N VAL A 25 2.44 -16.00 36.34
CA VAL A 25 1.95 -17.35 36.13
C VAL A 25 1.62 -17.42 34.64
N VAL A 26 2.60 -17.88 33.87
CA VAL A 26 2.38 -18.31 32.50
C VAL A 26 1.41 -19.46 32.60
N VAL A 27 0.13 -19.23 32.31
CA VAL A 27 -0.73 -20.33 31.89
C VAL A 27 -0.06 -20.86 30.63
N ALA A 28 0.59 -22.01 30.74
CA ALA A 28 1.26 -22.69 29.65
C ALA A 28 0.20 -23.09 28.62
N HIS A 29 -0.13 -22.18 27.72
CA HIS A 29 -0.82 -22.51 26.50
C HIS A 29 0.22 -23.18 25.59
N PRO A 30 -0.13 -24.30 24.93
CA PRO A 30 0.76 -24.88 23.93
C PRO A 30 1.12 -23.77 22.93
N ALA A 31 2.42 -23.51 22.79
CA ALA A 31 2.91 -22.49 21.88
C ALA A 31 2.39 -22.83 20.47
N PRO A 32 1.81 -21.86 19.72
CA PRO A 32 1.56 -22.09 18.31
C PRO A 32 2.89 -22.47 17.66
N ALA A 33 2.87 -23.42 16.72
CA ALA A 33 4.03 -24.06 16.08
C ALA A 33 4.99 -23.11 15.32
N ASN A 34 4.82 -21.79 15.42
CA ASN A 34 5.62 -20.75 14.79
C ASN A 34 5.91 -19.61 15.77
N ALA A 35 6.43 -19.91 16.96
CA ALA A 35 7.00 -18.86 17.81
C ALA A 35 8.20 -18.24 17.07
N TRP A 36 8.16 -16.93 16.82
CA TRP A 36 9.27 -16.22 16.21
C TRP A 36 10.54 -16.44 17.01
N SER A 37 11.64 -16.74 16.31
CA SER A 37 12.93 -16.97 16.96
C SER A 37 13.38 -15.71 17.69
N THR A 38 13.80 -15.87 18.94
CA THR A 38 14.45 -14.81 19.73
C THR A 38 15.92 -14.63 19.35
N THR A 39 16.47 -15.46 18.45
CA THR A 39 17.85 -15.34 17.95
C THR A 39 18.08 -14.02 17.23
N ASP A 40 17.03 -13.45 16.64
CA ASP A 40 17.11 -12.23 15.84
C ASP A 40 16.75 -10.98 16.66
N PHE A 41 16.60 -11.13 17.99
CA PHE A 41 16.40 -10.00 18.88
C PHE A 41 17.63 -9.10 18.87
N LYS A 42 17.48 -7.90 18.31
CA LYS A 42 18.53 -6.87 18.26
C LYS A 42 18.32 -5.91 19.44
N PRO A 43 19.14 -5.94 20.51
CA PRO A 43 18.97 -5.04 21.65
C PRO A 43 19.14 -3.57 21.26
N SER A 44 19.88 -3.29 20.18
CA SER A 44 20.08 -1.95 19.61
C SER A 44 18.87 -1.41 18.84
N ASN A 45 18.04 -2.29 18.29
CA ASN A 45 16.84 -1.96 17.52
C ASN A 45 15.74 -3.01 17.75
N ILE A 46 14.94 -2.83 18.80
CA ILE A 46 13.84 -3.74 19.14
C ILE A 46 12.70 -3.60 18.13
N ILE A 47 12.43 -2.36 17.70
CA ILE A 47 11.41 -2.00 16.73
C ILE A 47 11.76 -0.68 16.04
N ASP A 48 11.46 -0.57 14.75
CA ASP A 48 11.69 0.66 14.00
C ASP A 48 10.71 1.80 14.34
N ASP A 49 11.20 3.03 14.32
CA ASP A 49 10.40 4.25 14.59
C ASP A 49 9.17 4.35 13.69
N GLY A 50 9.29 3.97 12.42
CA GLY A 50 8.20 4.01 11.44
C GLY A 50 7.05 3.04 11.77
N LEU A 51 7.34 1.93 12.47
CA LEU A 51 6.32 1.01 12.96
C LEU A 51 5.75 1.48 14.30
N PHE A 52 6.60 2.01 15.18
CA PHE A 52 6.21 2.40 16.53
C PHE A 52 5.36 3.68 16.57
N TYR A 53 5.76 4.70 15.81
CA TYR A 53 5.13 6.04 15.82
C TYR A 53 4.11 6.24 14.68
N ASN A 54 3.60 5.16 14.08
CA ASN A 54 2.55 5.22 13.06
C ASN A 54 1.15 5.20 13.70
N GLY A 55 0.66 6.38 14.11
CA GLY A 55 -0.67 6.54 14.72
C GLY A 55 -1.86 6.02 13.90
N ASN A 56 -1.69 5.82 12.60
CA ASN A 56 -2.73 5.35 11.69
C ASN A 56 -2.56 3.88 11.29
N SER A 57 -1.73 3.10 12.01
CA SER A 57 -1.38 1.74 11.60
C SER A 57 -2.53 0.73 11.64
N MET A 58 -3.65 1.06 12.29
CA MET A 58 -4.92 0.30 12.27
C MET A 58 -6.12 1.24 12.45
N SER A 59 -7.13 1.07 11.62
CA SER A 59 -8.47 1.62 11.80
C SER A 59 -9.21 0.95 12.95
N VAL A 60 -10.30 1.57 13.41
CA VAL A 60 -11.20 1.00 14.45
C VAL A 60 -11.67 -0.41 14.06
N ALA A 61 -12.05 -0.61 12.79
CA ALA A 61 -12.52 -1.90 12.28
C ALA A 61 -11.43 -2.98 12.34
N GLU A 62 -10.19 -2.64 11.95
CA GLU A 62 -9.05 -3.56 12.02
C GLU A 62 -8.70 -3.91 13.47
N VAL A 63 -8.73 -2.95 14.40
CA VAL A 63 -8.51 -3.23 15.83
C VAL A 63 -9.61 -4.14 16.36
N GLN A 64 -10.88 -3.88 16.04
CA GLN A 64 -11.99 -4.73 16.47
C GLN A 64 -11.87 -6.16 15.93
N ALA A 65 -11.54 -6.32 14.65
CA ALA A 65 -11.31 -7.63 14.04
C ALA A 65 -10.15 -8.37 14.71
N PHE A 66 -9.07 -7.66 15.07
CA PHE A 66 -7.95 -8.22 15.81
C PHE A 66 -8.37 -8.72 17.20
N LEU A 67 -9.10 -7.92 17.98
CA LEU A 67 -9.59 -8.32 19.31
C LEU A 67 -10.50 -9.55 19.23
N ASN A 68 -11.42 -9.59 18.25
CA ASN A 68 -12.31 -10.72 18.02
C ASN A 68 -11.55 -12.01 17.65
N LYS A 69 -10.41 -11.89 16.97
CA LYS A 69 -9.55 -13.03 16.63
C LYS A 69 -8.77 -13.54 17.85
N ARG A 70 -8.34 -12.66 18.74
CA ARG A 70 -7.52 -13.01 19.91
C ARG A 70 -8.30 -13.67 21.02
N VAL A 71 -9.52 -13.21 21.24
CA VAL A 71 -10.48 -13.89 22.09
C VAL A 71 -11.64 -14.28 21.18
N PRO A 72 -11.76 -15.52 20.71
CA PRO A 72 -12.94 -15.96 19.92
C PRO A 72 -14.16 -16.22 20.80
N GLN A 73 -13.95 -16.57 22.08
CA GLN A 73 -15.01 -16.94 23.04
C GLN A 73 -14.79 -16.24 24.38
N CYS A 74 -15.75 -15.40 24.81
CA CYS A 74 -15.69 -14.74 26.11
C CYS A 74 -16.31 -15.68 27.15
N TRP A 75 -15.60 -15.88 28.26
CA TRP A 75 -16.03 -16.81 29.31
C TRP A 75 -16.85 -16.13 30.40
N LEU A 76 -16.77 -14.79 30.51
CA LEU A 76 -17.58 -14.03 31.46
C LEU A 76 -19.08 -14.30 31.27
N GLY A 77 -19.76 -14.60 32.38
CA GLY A 77 -21.17 -15.00 32.42
C GLY A 77 -21.42 -16.50 32.32
N ARG A 78 -20.38 -17.33 32.10
CA ARG A 78 -20.48 -18.80 32.19
C ARG A 78 -20.37 -19.26 33.64
N ALA A 79 -20.80 -20.50 33.90
CA ALA A 79 -20.59 -21.14 35.20
C ALA A 79 -19.09 -21.13 35.57
N GLY A 80 -18.78 -20.63 36.76
CA GLY A 80 -17.42 -20.44 37.25
C GLY A 80 -16.80 -19.08 36.92
N TYR A 81 -17.37 -18.32 35.97
CA TYR A 81 -16.89 -17.02 35.50
C TYR A 81 -18.00 -15.96 35.56
N GLU A 82 -18.83 -16.03 36.61
CA GLU A 82 -19.93 -15.10 36.82
C GLU A 82 -19.42 -13.65 36.91
N VAL A 83 -20.09 -12.72 36.24
CA VAL A 83 -19.73 -11.29 36.28
C VAL A 83 -19.79 -10.80 37.73
N GLY A 84 -18.74 -10.08 38.16
CA GLY A 84 -18.65 -9.56 39.52
C GLY A 84 -18.17 -10.57 40.57
N LYS A 85 -17.90 -11.83 40.17
CA LYS A 85 -17.35 -12.84 41.08
C LYS A 85 -16.00 -12.38 41.66
N PRO A 86 -15.81 -12.44 43.00
CA PRO A 86 -14.53 -12.13 43.60
C PRO A 86 -13.42 -13.06 43.11
N VAL A 87 -12.29 -12.48 42.74
CA VAL A 87 -11.06 -13.20 42.37
C VAL A 87 -9.86 -12.49 42.99
N THR A 88 -8.75 -13.22 43.12
CA THR A 88 -7.47 -12.63 43.55
C THR A 88 -6.52 -12.65 42.37
N TRP A 89 -6.12 -11.47 41.91
CA TRP A 89 -5.18 -11.28 40.82
C TRP A 89 -4.41 -9.98 41.06
N ASN A 90 -3.16 -10.08 41.51
CA ASN A 90 -2.37 -8.95 42.03
C ASN A 90 -3.13 -8.11 43.09
N GLY A 91 -3.92 -8.79 43.92
CA GLY A 91 -4.81 -8.19 44.92
C GLY A 91 -6.28 -8.65 44.78
N PRO A 92 -7.14 -8.38 45.78
CA PRO A 92 -8.57 -8.67 45.69
C PRO A 92 -9.25 -7.81 44.61
N THR A 93 -10.02 -8.44 43.73
CA THR A 93 -10.78 -7.78 42.66
C THR A 93 -12.00 -8.60 42.26
N LYS A 94 -12.70 -8.22 41.19
CA LYS A 94 -13.88 -8.91 40.66
C LYS A 94 -13.74 -9.15 39.16
N LEU A 95 -14.31 -10.25 38.68
CA LEU A 95 -14.46 -10.49 37.25
C LEU A 95 -15.24 -9.34 36.60
N ALA A 96 -14.72 -8.84 35.48
CA ALA A 96 -15.33 -7.73 34.77
C ALA A 96 -16.65 -8.14 34.10
N SER A 97 -17.37 -7.16 33.57
CA SER A 97 -18.63 -7.39 32.86
C SER A 97 -18.45 -7.79 31.39
N LYS A 98 -17.29 -7.51 30.79
CA LYS A 98 -16.97 -7.76 29.38
C LYS A 98 -15.51 -8.13 29.17
N CYS A 99 -15.27 -9.00 28.19
CA CYS A 99 -13.93 -9.22 27.64
C CYS A 99 -13.50 -8.03 26.79
N THR A 100 -12.20 -7.83 26.58
CA THR A 100 -11.66 -6.62 25.91
C THR A 100 -12.29 -6.37 24.53
N ARG A 101 -12.63 -7.42 23.78
CA ARG A 101 -13.29 -7.27 22.46
C ARG A 101 -14.64 -6.53 22.54
N ASP A 102 -15.38 -6.71 23.63
CA ASP A 102 -16.74 -6.20 23.84
C ASP A 102 -16.78 -5.09 24.90
N PHE A 103 -15.61 -4.74 25.46
CA PHE A 103 -15.48 -3.76 26.50
C PHE A 103 -15.85 -2.36 25.98
N THR A 104 -16.64 -1.66 26.78
CA THR A 104 -17.04 -0.27 26.53
C THR A 104 -16.84 0.55 27.79
N THR A 105 -16.47 1.83 27.61
CA THR A 105 -16.47 2.81 28.69
C THR A 105 -16.80 4.19 28.13
N THR A 106 -17.43 5.04 28.93
CA THR A 106 -17.55 6.46 28.60
C THR A 106 -16.17 7.11 28.66
N THR A 107 -15.83 7.87 27.63
CA THR A 107 -14.56 8.61 27.55
C THR A 107 -14.81 10.11 27.55
N SER A 108 -13.88 10.85 28.14
CA SER A 108 -13.92 12.31 28.15
C SER A 108 -13.12 12.87 26.96
N SER A 109 -13.60 13.99 26.39
CA SER A 109 -12.80 14.74 25.43
C SER A 109 -11.53 15.30 26.08
N ARG A 110 -10.43 15.31 25.33
CA ARG A 110 -9.16 15.91 25.74
C ARG A 110 -8.72 16.94 24.72
N ALA A 111 -8.37 18.14 25.18
CA ALA A 111 -7.79 19.16 24.33
C ALA A 111 -6.43 18.71 23.76
N ALA A 112 -6.06 19.27 22.60
CA ALA A 112 -4.73 19.08 22.06
C ALA A 112 -3.66 19.63 22.99
N ASN A 113 -2.48 19.02 22.99
CA ASN A 113 -1.28 19.50 23.67
C ASN A 113 -0.06 19.22 22.79
N ALA A 114 1.14 19.50 23.31
CA ALA A 114 2.39 19.35 22.56
C ALA A 114 2.67 17.92 22.04
N TYR A 115 2.03 16.89 22.60
CA TYR A 115 2.34 15.48 22.33
C TYR A 115 1.20 14.74 21.64
N CYS A 116 -0.05 15.14 21.89
CA CYS A 116 -1.23 14.54 21.30
C CYS A 116 -2.18 15.61 20.76
N LYS A 117 -2.77 15.35 19.59
CA LYS A 117 -3.91 16.08 19.05
C LYS A 117 -5.14 15.90 19.97
N ALA A 118 -6.16 16.70 19.71
CA ALA A 118 -7.42 16.62 20.46
C ALA A 118 -8.05 15.22 20.30
N TYR A 119 -8.61 14.72 21.39
CA TYR A 119 -9.40 13.49 21.43
C TYR A 119 -10.84 13.87 21.72
N THR A 120 -11.78 13.46 20.87
CA THR A 120 -13.21 13.65 21.12
C THR A 120 -13.75 12.44 21.86
N GLY A 121 -14.27 12.63 23.07
CA GLY A 121 -14.87 11.56 23.88
C GLY A 121 -16.25 11.13 23.38
N ALA A 122 -16.71 9.97 23.86
CA ALA A 122 -18.04 9.44 23.57
C ALA A 122 -18.56 8.56 24.72
N PRO A 123 -19.88 8.47 24.93
CA PRO A 123 -20.47 7.47 25.82
C PRO A 123 -20.29 6.06 25.24
N ASN A 124 -20.14 5.06 26.11
CA ASN A 124 -20.06 3.63 25.73
C ASN A 124 -19.06 3.33 24.60
N GLU A 125 -17.92 4.01 24.60
CA GLU A 125 -16.93 3.87 23.55
C GLU A 125 -16.22 2.51 23.65
N LYS A 126 -16.16 1.79 22.52
CA LYS A 126 -15.52 0.47 22.44
C LYS A 126 -14.02 0.56 22.66
N ALA A 127 -13.42 -0.47 23.26
CA ALA A 127 -11.97 -0.60 23.40
C ALA A 127 -11.24 -0.41 22.06
N ALA A 128 -11.75 -0.98 20.97
CA ALA A 128 -11.17 -0.82 19.64
C ALA A 128 -11.14 0.65 19.16
N ALA A 129 -12.21 1.41 19.45
CA ALA A 129 -12.28 2.83 19.11
C ALA A 129 -11.31 3.65 19.96
N ILE A 130 -11.23 3.37 21.26
CA ILE A 130 -10.28 4.00 22.18
C ILE A 130 -8.83 3.79 21.69
N ILE A 131 -8.43 2.55 21.42
CA ILE A 131 -7.07 2.22 20.97
C ILE A 131 -6.73 2.94 19.66
N SER A 132 -7.60 2.88 18.65
CA SER A 132 -7.37 3.51 17.35
C SER A 132 -7.33 5.04 17.45
N LYS A 133 -8.28 5.66 18.16
CA LYS A 133 -8.35 7.12 18.32
C LYS A 133 -7.23 7.68 19.18
N VAL A 134 -6.82 7.00 20.25
CA VAL A 134 -5.64 7.39 21.03
C VAL A 134 -4.38 7.29 20.17
N GLY A 135 -4.24 6.21 19.41
CA GLY A 135 -3.12 6.04 18.50
C GLY A 135 -3.01 7.17 17.48
N ALA A 136 -4.14 7.52 16.85
CA ALA A 136 -4.22 8.64 15.90
C ALA A 136 -3.96 10.00 16.57
N ALA A 137 -4.50 10.22 17.77
CA ALA A 137 -4.32 11.48 18.50
C ALA A 137 -2.86 11.71 18.90
N CYS A 138 -2.20 10.69 19.47
CA CYS A 138 -0.83 10.81 19.97
C CYS A 138 0.25 10.47 18.93
N GLY A 139 -0.10 9.87 17.80
CA GLY A 139 0.88 9.38 16.83
C GLY A 139 1.68 8.19 17.37
N ILE A 140 0.99 7.24 18.01
CA ILE A 140 1.52 5.97 18.48
C ILE A 140 0.73 4.86 17.81
N SER A 141 1.42 3.84 17.30
CA SER A 141 0.75 2.75 16.60
C SER A 141 -0.28 2.03 17.48
N PRO A 142 -1.54 1.88 17.02
CA PRO A 142 -2.49 0.96 17.64
C PRO A 142 -1.95 -0.45 17.88
N LYS A 143 -1.03 -0.94 17.04
CA LYS A 143 -0.36 -2.24 17.21
C LYS A 143 0.56 -2.25 18.44
N VAL A 144 1.30 -1.16 18.68
CA VAL A 144 2.12 -0.99 19.89
C VAL A 144 1.22 -1.01 21.13
N LEU A 145 0.12 -0.26 21.11
CA LEU A 145 -0.82 -0.21 22.23
C LEU A 145 -1.40 -1.60 22.56
N LEU A 146 -1.76 -2.39 21.54
CA LEU A 146 -2.22 -3.77 21.72
C LEU A 146 -1.14 -4.66 22.35
N VAL A 147 0.11 -4.60 21.87
CA VAL A 147 1.21 -5.39 22.46
C VAL A 147 1.47 -4.99 23.91
N MET A 148 1.41 -3.69 24.22
CA MET A 148 1.60 -3.22 25.58
C MET A 148 0.47 -3.66 26.51
N LEU A 149 -0.79 -3.52 26.11
CA LEU A 149 -1.94 -4.02 26.89
C LEU A 149 -1.80 -5.51 27.25
N GLU A 150 -1.28 -6.31 26.32
CA GLU A 150 -1.03 -7.72 26.55
C GLU A 150 0.17 -7.98 27.47
N LYS A 151 1.28 -7.29 27.22
CA LYS A 151 2.49 -7.43 28.02
C LYS A 151 2.26 -6.99 29.47
N GLU A 152 1.48 -5.94 29.69
CA GLU A 152 1.29 -5.35 31.01
C GLU A 152 0.22 -6.07 31.83
N GLN A 153 -0.91 -6.47 31.22
CA GLN A 153 -2.06 -7.01 31.96
C GLN A 153 -2.70 -8.25 31.31
N SER A 154 -2.11 -8.80 30.24
CA SER A 154 -2.65 -9.94 29.46
C SER A 154 -4.08 -9.72 28.92
N LEU A 155 -4.51 -8.46 28.81
CA LEU A 155 -5.89 -8.10 28.51
C LEU A 155 -6.37 -8.50 27.11
N ILE A 156 -5.47 -8.68 26.14
CA ILE A 156 -5.85 -8.87 24.74
C ILE A 156 -6.24 -10.30 24.45
N THR A 157 -5.64 -11.26 25.15
CA THR A 157 -5.93 -12.69 24.99
C THR A 157 -6.79 -13.28 26.13
N ASP A 158 -7.00 -12.55 27.22
CA ASP A 158 -7.78 -12.99 28.37
C ASP A 158 -9.28 -13.18 28.06
N PRO A 159 -9.84 -14.41 28.19
CA PRO A 159 -11.26 -14.66 28.02
C PRO A 159 -12.12 -14.39 29.27
N TRP A 160 -11.53 -14.00 30.40
CA TRP A 160 -12.22 -13.70 31.66
C TRP A 160 -11.52 -12.59 32.46
N PRO A 161 -11.29 -11.40 31.87
CA PRO A 161 -10.57 -10.34 32.55
C PRO A 161 -11.31 -9.83 33.79
N ASN A 162 -10.55 -9.23 34.70
CA ASN A 162 -11.03 -8.62 35.93
C ASN A 162 -10.97 -7.08 35.89
N GLU A 163 -11.68 -6.44 36.82
CA GLU A 163 -11.78 -4.98 36.89
C GLU A 163 -10.43 -4.30 37.11
N ASN A 164 -9.52 -4.93 37.87
CA ASN A 164 -8.21 -4.36 38.17
C ASN A 164 -7.30 -4.32 36.94
N GLN A 165 -7.36 -5.34 36.08
CA GLN A 165 -6.65 -5.33 34.79
C GLN A 165 -7.04 -4.10 33.96
N TYR A 166 -8.33 -3.77 33.84
CA TYR A 166 -8.76 -2.56 33.12
C TYR A 166 -8.39 -1.27 33.83
N PHE A 167 -8.40 -1.27 35.16
CA PHE A 167 -8.02 -0.11 35.96
C PHE A 167 -6.54 0.25 35.77
N MET A 168 -5.67 -0.75 35.67
CA MET A 168 -4.21 -0.62 35.55
C MET A 168 -3.69 -1.06 34.17
N ALA A 169 -4.52 -0.94 33.12
CA ALA A 169 -4.33 -1.56 31.80
C ALA A 169 -2.93 -1.41 31.17
N MET A 170 -2.21 -0.32 31.48
CA MET A 170 -0.90 0.01 30.94
C MET A 170 0.15 0.28 32.03
N GLY A 171 -0.13 -0.05 33.30
CA GLY A 171 0.76 0.19 34.44
C GLY A 171 1.12 1.67 34.68
N TYR A 172 0.45 2.63 34.05
CA TYR A 172 0.80 4.04 34.17
C TYR A 172 0.40 4.59 35.55
N ALA A 173 1.35 5.25 36.22
CA ALA A 173 1.20 5.78 37.59
C ALA A 173 0.84 4.71 38.62
N CYS A 174 1.31 3.48 38.40
CA CYS A 174 1.24 2.36 39.31
C CYS A 174 2.65 2.07 39.84
N PRO A 175 3.07 2.66 40.96
CA PRO A 175 4.38 2.39 41.52
C PRO A 175 4.44 0.96 42.07
N ASP A 176 5.56 0.28 41.86
CA ASP A 176 5.78 -1.08 42.38
C ASP A 176 6.03 -1.11 43.89
N SER A 177 6.52 -0.01 44.48
CA SER A 177 6.70 0.16 45.92
C SER A 177 6.38 1.59 46.38
N GLY A 178 5.78 1.72 47.56
CA GLY A 178 5.51 2.98 48.25
C GLY A 178 6.23 3.03 49.59
N PRO A 179 6.32 4.20 50.27
CA PRO A 179 6.87 4.28 51.63
C PRO A 179 6.23 3.22 52.55
N GLY A 180 7.05 2.36 53.15
CA GLY A 180 6.56 1.25 53.99
C GLY A 180 5.88 0.11 53.24
N GLY A 181 6.11 -0.06 51.93
CA GLY A 181 5.52 -1.15 51.12
C GLY A 181 4.09 -0.88 50.65
N THR A 182 3.62 0.37 50.71
CA THR A 182 2.21 0.78 50.48
C THR A 182 1.90 1.16 49.03
N ALA A 183 2.61 0.58 48.05
CA ALA A 183 2.45 0.97 46.65
C ALA A 183 0.99 0.85 46.19
N ALA A 184 0.41 1.97 45.75
CA ALA A 184 -0.92 2.03 45.19
C ALA A 184 -0.89 2.89 43.93
N CYS A 185 -1.59 2.46 42.88
CA CYS A 185 -1.76 3.28 41.69
C CYS A 185 -2.49 4.57 42.02
N ASP A 186 -2.13 5.68 41.35
CA ASP A 186 -2.90 6.91 41.45
C ASP A 186 -4.32 6.67 40.92
N PRO A 187 -5.36 6.74 41.78
CA PRO A 187 -6.71 6.43 41.36
C PRO A 187 -7.25 7.41 40.31
N LYS A 188 -6.64 8.61 40.18
CA LYS A 188 -6.99 9.60 39.15
C LYS A 188 -6.46 9.23 37.76
N GLN A 189 -5.51 8.30 37.67
CA GLN A 189 -5.01 7.78 36.38
C GLN A 189 -5.61 6.41 36.02
N GLY A 190 -6.48 5.85 36.86
CA GLY A 190 -7.07 4.54 36.64
C GLY A 190 -8.13 4.51 35.54
N GLY A 191 -8.34 3.31 34.99
CA GLY A 191 -9.35 3.00 33.99
C GLY A 191 -8.80 2.93 32.56
N PHE A 192 -9.40 2.04 31.76
CA PHE A 192 -8.88 1.65 30.45
C PHE A 192 -8.53 2.83 29.55
N PHE A 193 -9.46 3.79 29.39
CA PHE A 193 -9.23 4.97 28.56
C PHE A 193 -8.06 5.82 29.07
N GLN A 194 -8.00 6.09 30.37
CA GLN A 194 -6.94 6.93 30.95
C GLN A 194 -5.58 6.27 30.83
N GLN A 195 -5.50 4.97 31.10
CA GLN A 195 -4.29 4.17 30.97
C GLN A 195 -3.76 4.16 29.54
N VAL A 196 -4.63 3.87 28.55
CA VAL A 196 -4.25 3.86 27.13
C VAL A 196 -3.82 5.25 26.65
N TYR A 197 -4.57 6.31 26.99
CA TYR A 197 -4.19 7.68 26.62
C TYR A 197 -2.87 8.12 27.27
N ARG A 198 -2.70 7.90 28.57
CA ARG A 198 -1.50 8.34 29.30
C ARG A 198 -0.26 7.59 28.88
N ALA A 199 -0.35 6.28 28.63
CA ALA A 199 0.76 5.52 28.09
C ALA A 199 1.19 6.03 26.70
N ALA A 200 0.24 6.25 25.79
CA ALA A 200 0.53 6.80 24.46
C ALA A 200 1.16 8.20 24.53
N TRP A 201 0.62 9.06 25.39
CA TRP A 201 1.17 10.39 25.66
C TRP A 201 2.60 10.31 26.22
N GLN A 202 2.84 9.42 27.17
CA GLN A 202 4.14 9.27 27.82
C GLN A 202 5.22 8.78 26.83
N LEU A 203 4.87 7.86 25.91
CA LEU A 203 5.78 7.43 24.84
C LEU A 203 6.20 8.58 23.92
N LYS A 204 5.34 9.59 23.73
CA LYS A 204 5.68 10.82 23.00
C LYS A 204 6.57 11.76 23.81
N VAL A 205 6.34 11.84 25.12
CA VAL A 205 7.22 12.59 26.03
C VAL A 205 8.62 12.00 26.05
N TYR A 206 8.76 10.67 26.10
CA TYR A 206 10.07 10.00 26.03
C TYR A 206 10.84 10.37 24.76
N ARG A 207 10.15 10.42 23.62
CA ARG A 207 10.77 10.84 22.35
C ARG A 207 11.20 12.31 22.39
N ALA A 208 10.31 13.19 22.84
CA ALA A 208 10.54 14.63 22.84
C ALA A 208 11.62 15.07 23.84
N HIS A 209 11.70 14.39 24.99
CA HIS A 209 12.59 14.73 26.11
C HIS A 209 13.56 13.61 26.42
N SER A 210 14.08 12.93 25.39
CA SER A 210 15.01 11.80 25.57
C SER A 210 16.23 12.16 26.45
N ASN A 211 16.68 13.42 26.42
CA ASN A 211 17.75 13.93 27.28
C ASN A 211 17.41 13.98 28.78
N SER A 212 16.15 13.81 29.18
CA SER A 212 15.71 13.79 30.57
C SER A 212 15.53 12.38 31.18
N TYR A 213 15.72 11.31 30.39
CA TYR A 213 15.51 9.92 30.83
C TYR A 213 16.77 9.05 30.76
N SER A 214 16.81 7.90 31.45
CA SER A 214 18.04 7.12 31.61
C SER A 214 18.66 6.57 30.31
N TYR A 215 17.86 6.33 29.27
CA TYR A 215 18.34 5.77 27.99
C TYR A 215 18.20 6.77 26.86
N LYS A 216 19.28 6.95 26.08
CA LYS A 216 19.37 7.92 24.99
C LYS A 216 19.39 7.24 23.62
N PRO A 217 18.59 7.67 22.64
CA PRO A 217 18.73 7.22 21.27
C PRO A 217 20.04 7.73 20.66
N LEU A 218 20.56 6.99 19.67
CA LEU A 218 21.78 7.30 18.92
C LEU A 218 23.05 7.41 19.79
N LYS A 219 23.06 6.70 20.92
CA LYS A 219 24.18 6.65 21.86
C LYS A 219 24.38 5.25 22.40
N SER A 220 25.59 4.98 22.88
CA SER A 220 25.88 3.80 23.70
C SER A 220 25.29 3.99 25.10
N ASN A 221 24.50 3.02 25.55
CA ASN A 221 23.88 3.00 26.86
C ASN A 221 24.25 1.69 27.56
N TYR A 222 24.62 1.74 28.83
CA TYR A 222 24.73 0.53 29.64
C TYR A 222 23.33 0.09 30.07
N ILE A 223 22.90 -1.10 29.65
CA ILE A 223 21.57 -1.63 29.95
C ILE A 223 21.73 -2.92 30.74
N GLN A 224 21.13 -2.96 31.93
CA GLN A 224 21.19 -4.13 32.81
C GLN A 224 20.30 -5.26 32.27
N TRP A 225 20.68 -6.51 32.55
CA TRP A 225 19.83 -7.67 32.25
C TRP A 225 18.73 -7.86 33.29
N HIS A 226 18.96 -7.39 34.50
CA HIS A 226 18.07 -7.55 35.63
C HIS A 226 18.30 -6.40 36.63
N PRO A 227 17.28 -6.03 37.41
CA PRO A 227 17.40 -4.98 38.42
C PRO A 227 18.46 -5.22 39.50
N SER A 228 18.70 -6.49 39.83
CA SER A 228 19.82 -6.86 40.69
C SER A 228 21.13 -6.58 39.96
N GLN A 229 21.92 -5.64 40.48
CA GLN A 229 23.19 -5.24 39.87
C GLN A 229 24.17 -6.42 39.69
N SER A 230 24.09 -7.43 40.55
CA SER A 230 24.91 -8.66 40.48
C SER A 230 24.71 -9.46 39.19
N CYS A 231 23.59 -9.26 38.50
CA CYS A 231 23.33 -9.93 37.23
C CYS A 231 24.12 -9.32 36.08
N GLY A 232 24.58 -8.07 36.18
CA GLY A 232 25.33 -7.38 35.13
C GLY A 232 24.45 -6.77 34.02
N GLY A 233 25.12 -6.45 32.91
CA GLY A 233 24.53 -5.82 31.72
C GLY A 233 25.56 -5.68 30.61
N SER A 234 25.19 -5.02 29.53
CA SER A 234 26.09 -4.70 28.43
C SER A 234 25.85 -3.29 27.89
N ASN A 235 26.86 -2.76 27.18
CA ASN A 235 26.72 -1.53 26.43
C ASN A 235 26.01 -1.81 25.09
N VAL A 236 24.91 -1.10 24.85
CA VAL A 236 24.09 -1.19 23.65
C VAL A 236 24.03 0.18 22.99
N TYR A 237 24.44 0.26 21.73
CA TYR A 237 24.18 1.45 20.92
C TYR A 237 22.72 1.43 20.48
N ILE A 238 21.88 2.30 21.05
CA ILE A 238 20.45 2.34 20.71
C ILE A 238 20.29 3.10 19.39
N GLU A 239 19.76 2.45 18.36
CA GLU A 239 19.74 2.96 16.98
C GLU A 239 18.58 3.91 16.68
N ASN A 240 17.53 3.94 17.51
CA ASN A 240 16.33 4.75 17.26
C ASN A 240 15.57 5.16 18.54
N TRP A 241 14.56 6.03 18.38
CA TRP A 241 13.80 6.59 19.50
C TRP A 241 12.81 5.60 20.09
N ALA A 242 12.21 4.72 19.28
CA ALA A 242 11.25 3.72 19.72
C ALA A 242 11.89 2.70 20.67
N THR A 243 13.08 2.21 20.32
CA THR A 243 13.88 1.32 21.16
C THR A 243 14.29 2.03 22.46
N ALA A 244 14.72 3.30 22.38
CA ALA A 244 14.98 4.08 23.59
C ALA A 244 13.73 4.22 24.48
N ALA A 245 12.56 4.50 23.90
CA ALA A 245 11.30 4.62 24.62
C ALA A 245 10.90 3.30 25.30
N LEU A 246 11.13 2.15 24.66
CA LEU A 246 10.89 0.82 25.24
C LEU A 246 11.81 0.52 26.42
N TYR A 247 13.09 0.90 26.35
CA TYR A 247 13.99 0.79 27.51
C TYR A 247 13.63 1.78 28.61
N ILE A 248 13.20 3.01 28.29
CA ILE A 248 12.73 3.95 29.32
C ILE A 248 11.48 3.39 30.02
N TYR A 249 10.58 2.77 29.26
CA TYR A 249 9.34 2.20 29.78
C TYR A 249 9.59 0.90 30.58
N THR A 250 10.46 0.00 30.08
CA THR A 250 10.85 -1.24 30.76
C THR A 250 12.39 -1.39 30.75
N PRO A 251 13.07 -1.00 31.85
CA PRO A 251 14.51 -0.69 31.85
C PRO A 251 15.45 -1.90 31.97
N TYR A 252 15.20 -2.97 31.19
CA TYR A 252 16.10 -4.13 31.12
C TYR A 252 16.12 -4.77 29.74
N GLN A 253 17.29 -5.24 29.32
CA GLN A 253 17.43 -6.12 28.15
C GLN A 253 17.35 -7.60 28.58
N PRO A 254 16.85 -8.52 27.75
CA PRO A 254 16.91 -9.94 28.07
C PRO A 254 18.36 -10.45 28.11
N ASN A 255 18.68 -11.34 29.04
CA ASN A 255 19.92 -12.10 29.00
C ASN A 255 19.78 -13.31 28.05
N GLN A 256 20.90 -14.01 27.80
CA GLN A 256 20.90 -15.17 26.89
C GLN A 256 19.96 -16.29 27.35
N ALA A 257 19.78 -16.49 28.66
CA ALA A 257 18.83 -17.47 29.18
C ALA A 257 17.38 -17.10 28.84
N ALA A 258 17.01 -15.82 29.00
CA ALA A 258 15.69 -15.32 28.62
C ALA A 258 15.44 -15.46 27.11
N LEU A 259 16.44 -15.19 26.28
CA LEU A 259 16.36 -15.36 24.83
C LEU A 259 16.17 -16.84 24.46
N ARG A 260 17.02 -17.75 24.96
CA ARG A 260 16.90 -19.20 24.69
C ARG A 260 15.55 -19.78 25.12
N ALA A 261 14.95 -19.25 26.18
CA ALA A 261 13.66 -19.71 26.68
C ALA A 261 12.47 -19.34 25.76
N GLY A 262 12.65 -18.46 24.78
CA GLY A 262 11.54 -17.98 23.95
C GLY A 262 10.46 -17.30 24.79
N SER A 263 9.23 -17.81 24.75
CA SER A 263 8.12 -17.36 25.61
C SER A 263 8.16 -17.94 27.02
N GLY A 264 9.08 -18.86 27.32
CA GLY A 264 9.23 -19.48 28.63
C GLY A 264 10.03 -18.65 29.64
N THR A 265 10.32 -19.28 30.78
CA THR A 265 11.06 -18.71 31.90
C THR A 265 12.56 -18.96 31.72
N GLY A 266 13.36 -17.92 31.93
CA GLY A 266 14.83 -17.99 31.95
C GLY A 266 15.38 -18.24 33.36
N ASP A 267 16.55 -17.68 33.66
CA ASP A 267 17.20 -17.81 34.96
C ASP A 267 16.88 -16.63 35.91
N LYS A 268 17.50 -16.61 37.09
CA LYS A 268 17.31 -15.55 38.11
C LYS A 268 17.75 -14.14 37.65
N CYS A 269 18.46 -14.03 36.53
CA CYS A 269 18.92 -12.78 35.93
C CYS A 269 18.17 -12.45 34.63
N SER A 270 17.10 -13.20 34.32
CA SER A 270 16.29 -12.96 33.16
C SER A 270 15.24 -11.88 33.40
N SER A 271 15.21 -10.88 32.51
CA SER A 271 14.10 -9.94 32.37
C SER A 271 13.35 -10.17 31.07
N TYR A 272 12.03 -9.98 31.10
CA TYR A 272 11.15 -10.42 30.01
C TYR A 272 10.45 -9.30 29.26
N GLY A 273 10.42 -8.07 29.79
CA GLY A 273 9.60 -6.99 29.22
C GLY A 273 9.85 -6.74 27.73
N ASN A 274 11.07 -6.34 27.37
CA ASN A 274 11.42 -6.04 25.97
C ASN A 274 11.43 -7.30 25.08
N ARG A 275 11.77 -8.46 25.63
CA ARG A 275 11.66 -9.76 24.94
C ARG A 275 10.22 -10.08 24.59
N ASN A 276 9.30 -9.96 25.55
CA ASN A 276 7.88 -10.26 25.36
C ASN A 276 7.25 -9.26 24.39
N PHE A 277 7.62 -7.97 24.46
CA PHE A 277 7.23 -7.01 23.43
C PHE A 277 7.63 -7.49 22.03
N TYR A 278 8.90 -7.88 21.85
CA TYR A 278 9.40 -8.39 20.58
C TYR A 278 8.63 -9.63 20.12
N ILE A 279 8.48 -10.66 20.97
CA ILE A 279 7.78 -11.90 20.61
C ILE A 279 6.32 -11.62 20.24
N LEU A 280 5.61 -10.83 21.04
CA LEU A 280 4.20 -10.48 20.81
C LEU A 280 4.05 -9.70 19.50
N TRP A 281 4.87 -8.67 19.28
CA TRP A 281 4.85 -7.90 18.04
C TRP A 281 5.06 -8.81 16.83
N ASN A 282 6.15 -9.58 16.83
CA ASN A 282 6.55 -10.38 15.68
C ASN A 282 5.52 -11.49 15.39
N SER A 283 4.98 -12.13 16.42
CA SER A 283 3.93 -13.14 16.27
C SER A 283 2.59 -12.57 15.77
N TRP A 284 2.30 -11.29 16.03
CA TRP A 284 1.01 -10.69 15.71
C TRP A 284 1.01 -9.90 14.40
N PHE A 285 2.13 -9.24 14.08
CA PHE A 285 2.20 -8.21 13.06
C PHE A 285 3.37 -8.39 12.08
N GLY A 286 4.22 -9.41 12.25
CA GLY A 286 5.43 -9.63 11.45
C GLY A 286 6.63 -8.84 11.98
N ALA A 287 7.72 -8.77 11.20
CA ALA A 287 9.01 -8.31 11.71
C ALA A 287 8.92 -6.91 12.39
N SER A 288 9.54 -6.75 13.55
CA SER A 288 9.63 -5.45 14.25
C SER A 288 10.68 -4.52 13.67
N VAL A 289 11.59 -5.05 12.84
CA VAL A 289 12.57 -4.27 12.06
C VAL A 289 12.19 -4.41 10.59
N ILE A 290 12.01 -3.28 9.90
CA ILE A 290 11.50 -3.20 8.52
C ILE A 290 12.49 -3.81 7.54
N ASP A 291 13.80 -3.69 7.77
CA ASP A 291 14.85 -4.31 6.95
C ASP A 291 14.66 -5.84 6.87
N ASP A 292 14.28 -6.47 7.99
CA ASP A 292 14.03 -7.90 8.08
C ASP A 292 12.72 -8.33 7.36
N GLN A 293 11.94 -7.38 6.81
CA GLN A 293 10.74 -7.66 6.00
C GLN A 293 10.99 -7.69 4.49
N MET A 294 12.21 -7.38 4.02
CA MET A 294 12.53 -7.46 2.60
C MET A 294 12.34 -8.89 2.08
N SER A 295 11.64 -9.06 0.97
CA SER A 295 11.70 -10.35 0.24
C SER A 295 13.10 -10.53 -0.36
N PRO A 296 13.52 -11.78 -0.65
CA PRO A 296 14.81 -12.03 -1.28
C PRO A 296 15.05 -11.21 -2.55
N GLY A 297 14.02 -11.03 -3.39
CA GLY A 297 14.12 -10.23 -4.61
C GLY A 297 14.25 -8.72 -4.33
N ILE A 298 13.57 -8.19 -3.32
CA ILE A 298 13.74 -6.78 -2.90
C ILE A 298 15.13 -6.56 -2.32
N ARG A 299 15.59 -7.47 -1.45
CA ARG A 299 16.91 -7.42 -0.83
C ARG A 299 18.02 -7.44 -1.87
N GLN A 300 17.90 -8.30 -2.87
CA GLN A 300 18.87 -8.39 -3.96
C GLN A 300 19.02 -7.06 -4.70
N VAL A 301 17.92 -6.39 -5.07
CA VAL A 301 17.98 -5.09 -5.75
C VAL A 301 18.58 -4.01 -4.84
N PHE A 302 18.19 -4.01 -3.56
CA PHE A 302 18.72 -3.08 -2.57
C PHE A 302 20.25 -3.21 -2.42
N ASP A 303 20.76 -4.44 -2.30
CA ASP A 303 22.20 -4.72 -2.16
C ASP A 303 22.99 -4.38 -3.42
N GLN A 304 22.45 -4.73 -4.59
CA GLN A 304 23.09 -4.41 -5.87
C GLN A 304 23.20 -2.91 -6.09
N ALA A 305 22.16 -2.14 -5.72
CA ALA A 305 22.19 -0.69 -5.79
C ALA A 305 23.29 -0.14 -4.86
N LEU A 306 23.33 -0.61 -3.60
CA LEU A 306 24.32 -0.17 -2.62
C LEU A 306 25.76 -0.45 -3.09
N ALA A 307 26.00 -1.66 -3.61
CA ALA A 307 27.30 -2.04 -4.17
C ALA A 307 27.70 -1.20 -5.38
N SER A 308 26.74 -0.65 -6.12
CA SER A 308 26.96 0.23 -7.28
C SER A 308 27.05 1.71 -6.91
N GLY A 309 27.04 2.06 -5.61
CA GLY A 309 27.09 3.43 -5.11
C GLY A 309 25.75 4.17 -5.05
N PHE A 310 24.64 3.49 -5.35
CA PHE A 310 23.29 4.04 -5.21
C PHE A 310 22.68 3.63 -3.88
N ASN A 311 22.10 4.58 -3.14
CA ASN A 311 21.51 4.31 -1.83
C ASN A 311 20.02 4.62 -1.82
N TYR A 312 19.18 3.58 -1.75
CA TYR A 312 17.73 3.73 -1.55
C TYR A 312 17.38 4.35 -0.19
N GLY A 313 18.32 4.40 0.75
CA GLY A 313 18.10 4.85 2.12
C GLY A 313 17.35 3.81 2.93
N LYS A 314 16.84 4.20 4.10
CA LYS A 314 16.10 3.29 4.97
C LYS A 314 14.73 2.95 4.36
N PRO A 315 14.23 1.71 4.52
CA PRO A 315 12.86 1.40 4.14
C PRO A 315 11.87 2.22 5.01
N LEU A 316 10.89 2.84 4.35
CA LEU A 316 9.89 3.71 4.98
C LEU A 316 8.65 2.94 5.43
N SER A 317 8.41 1.78 4.85
CA SER A 317 7.26 0.94 5.13
C SER A 317 7.64 -0.52 5.20
N ALA A 318 6.87 -1.28 5.98
CA ALA A 318 6.78 -2.72 5.83
C ALA A 318 6.59 -3.14 4.36
N ARG A 319 7.04 -4.35 4.02
CA ARG A 319 6.82 -4.92 2.68
C ARG A 319 5.32 -5.07 2.46
N ARG A 320 4.80 -4.45 1.40
CA ARG A 320 3.40 -4.58 1.00
C ARG A 320 3.22 -5.73 0.03
N THR A 321 2.29 -6.62 0.32
CA THR A 321 1.84 -7.65 -0.64
C THR A 321 0.90 -7.00 -1.66
N VAL A 322 1.16 -7.27 -2.93
CA VAL A 322 0.31 -6.86 -4.05
C VAL A 322 -0.35 -8.13 -4.60
N SER A 323 -1.68 -8.16 -4.69
CA SER A 323 -2.43 -9.29 -5.25
C SER A 323 -2.81 -9.08 -6.72
N ALA A 324 -2.97 -7.82 -7.16
CA ALA A 324 -3.26 -7.47 -8.53
C ALA A 324 -2.09 -7.81 -9.47
N ASN A 325 -2.35 -7.80 -10.79
CA ASN A 325 -1.34 -7.98 -11.83
C ASN A 325 -0.48 -9.25 -11.69
N GLY A 326 -1.08 -10.34 -11.17
CA GLY A 326 -0.39 -11.62 -10.97
C GLY A 326 0.39 -11.72 -9.65
N GLY A 327 0.38 -10.66 -8.86
CA GLY A 327 0.87 -10.64 -7.51
C GLY A 327 2.38 -10.49 -7.36
N GLY A 328 2.78 -10.14 -6.14
CA GLY A 328 4.16 -9.79 -5.82
C GLY A 328 4.27 -8.96 -4.56
N PHE A 329 5.35 -8.20 -4.47
CA PHE A 329 5.64 -7.34 -3.33
C PHE A 329 6.11 -5.97 -3.79
N GLN A 330 5.90 -4.96 -2.95
CA GLN A 330 6.55 -3.66 -3.10
C GLN A 330 7.00 -3.14 -1.73
N MET A 331 8.08 -2.37 -1.70
CA MET A 331 8.58 -1.71 -0.50
C MET A 331 9.11 -0.32 -0.86
N GLU A 332 8.66 0.69 -0.11
CA GLU A 332 9.13 2.07 -0.24
C GLU A 332 10.32 2.32 0.66
N PHE A 333 11.23 3.17 0.18
CA PHE A 333 12.46 3.60 0.81
C PHE A 333 12.56 5.13 0.74
N GLU A 334 13.44 5.71 1.55
CA GLU A 334 13.67 7.17 1.59
C GLU A 334 13.87 7.75 0.18
N ASN A 335 14.69 7.08 -0.63
CA ASN A 335 15.11 7.54 -1.95
C ASN A 335 14.53 6.71 -3.10
N GLY A 336 13.52 5.85 -2.87
CA GLY A 336 12.90 5.11 -3.97
C GLY A 336 11.89 4.04 -3.57
N LEU A 337 11.60 3.17 -4.53
CA LEU A 337 10.65 2.08 -4.44
C LEU A 337 11.26 0.85 -5.12
N ILE A 338 11.13 -0.32 -4.50
CA ILE A 338 11.49 -1.59 -5.13
C ILE A 338 10.24 -2.45 -5.22
N THR A 339 10.00 -3.02 -6.40
CA THR A 339 8.90 -3.96 -6.64
C THR A 339 9.44 -5.33 -7.06
N GLU A 340 8.83 -6.39 -6.56
CA GLU A 340 9.08 -7.78 -6.93
C GLU A 340 7.81 -8.37 -7.55
N SER A 341 7.88 -8.82 -8.80
CA SER A 341 6.76 -9.43 -9.50
C SER A 341 6.89 -10.95 -9.52
N LYS A 342 5.86 -11.66 -9.05
CA LYS A 342 5.82 -13.13 -9.14
C LYS A 342 5.65 -13.62 -10.57
N VAL A 343 4.84 -12.93 -11.36
CA VAL A 343 4.59 -13.32 -12.76
C VAL A 343 5.77 -13.02 -13.67
N LEU A 344 6.48 -11.91 -13.46
CA LEU A 344 7.70 -11.63 -14.23
C LEU A 344 8.91 -12.41 -13.71
N GLY A 345 8.86 -12.92 -12.47
CA GLY A 345 9.98 -13.57 -11.80
C GLY A 345 11.17 -12.63 -11.58
N LYS A 346 10.92 -11.32 -11.46
CA LYS A 346 11.95 -10.29 -11.41
C LYS A 346 11.61 -9.20 -10.40
N SER A 347 12.66 -8.56 -9.91
CA SER A 347 12.59 -7.38 -9.05
C SER A 347 13.36 -6.23 -9.65
N PHE A 348 12.79 -5.03 -9.56
CA PHE A 348 13.42 -3.80 -10.03
C PHE A 348 13.06 -2.66 -9.08
N GLY A 349 13.97 -1.68 -9.02
CA GLY A 349 13.76 -0.48 -8.24
C GLY A 349 13.74 0.76 -9.11
N ILE A 350 13.09 1.79 -8.59
CA ILE A 350 12.99 3.12 -9.16
C ILE A 350 13.33 4.14 -8.08
N LEU A 351 14.14 5.15 -8.42
CA LEU A 351 14.48 6.21 -7.50
C LEU A 351 13.32 7.20 -7.36
N ARG A 352 13.24 7.83 -6.19
CA ARG A 352 12.26 8.88 -5.90
C ARG A 352 12.47 10.05 -6.85
N GLY A 353 11.36 10.56 -7.38
CA GLY A 353 11.33 11.60 -8.39
C GLY A 353 10.16 11.42 -9.33
N TRP A 354 10.11 12.23 -10.38
CA TRP A 354 8.98 12.37 -11.29
C TRP A 354 8.46 11.04 -11.88
N MET A 355 9.35 10.07 -12.18
CA MET A 355 8.93 8.76 -12.70
C MET A 355 8.25 7.92 -11.62
N MET A 356 8.79 7.90 -10.40
CA MET A 356 8.15 7.21 -9.28
C MET A 356 6.82 7.87 -8.93
N ASP A 357 6.76 9.20 -8.94
CA ASP A 357 5.53 9.96 -8.64
C ASP A 357 4.43 9.65 -9.67
N ALA A 358 4.75 9.65 -10.96
CA ALA A 358 3.79 9.26 -12.00
C ALA A 358 3.37 7.80 -11.89
N TYR A 359 4.31 6.89 -11.59
CA TYR A 359 4.02 5.48 -11.41
C TYR A 359 3.06 5.25 -10.24
N LEU A 360 3.31 5.90 -9.09
CA LEU A 360 2.42 5.84 -7.93
C LEU A 360 1.07 6.50 -8.21
N ALA A 361 1.04 7.63 -8.92
CA ALA A 361 -0.20 8.28 -9.35
C ALA A 361 -1.03 7.40 -10.31
N ALA A 362 -0.37 6.53 -11.09
CA ALA A 362 -1.01 5.53 -11.94
C ALA A 362 -1.45 4.26 -11.18
N GLY A 363 -1.29 4.22 -9.85
CA GLY A 363 -1.65 3.11 -8.97
C GLY A 363 -0.50 2.15 -8.63
N GLY A 364 0.74 2.49 -8.99
CA GLY A 364 1.92 1.66 -8.74
C GLY A 364 1.79 0.25 -9.33
N ALA A 365 2.28 -0.75 -8.60
CA ALA A 365 2.25 -2.15 -9.05
C ALA A 365 0.84 -2.74 -9.18
N GLU A 366 -0.16 -2.15 -8.51
CA GLU A 366 -1.58 -2.50 -8.64
C GLU A 366 -2.25 -1.79 -9.81
N GLY A 367 -1.64 -0.71 -10.27
CA GLY A 367 -2.14 0.17 -11.31
C GLY A 367 -2.06 -0.42 -12.71
N SER A 368 -2.45 0.42 -13.66
CA SER A 368 -2.53 0.05 -15.08
C SER A 368 -1.17 -0.26 -15.73
N TRP A 369 -0.07 0.22 -15.15
CA TRP A 369 1.29 -0.05 -15.65
C TRP A 369 1.80 -1.42 -15.17
N GLY A 370 1.30 -1.91 -14.03
CA GLY A 370 1.74 -3.14 -13.38
C GLY A 370 3.11 -3.02 -12.73
N PHE A 371 3.76 -4.15 -12.44
CA PHE A 371 5.08 -4.17 -11.80
C PHE A 371 6.18 -3.57 -12.69
N LEU A 372 7.27 -3.07 -12.08
CA LEU A 372 8.47 -2.71 -12.84
C LEU A 372 9.03 -3.96 -13.54
N ALA A 373 9.42 -3.81 -14.81
CA ALA A 373 9.98 -4.89 -15.63
C ALA A 373 11.42 -4.61 -16.10
N SER A 374 11.94 -3.41 -15.83
CA SER A 374 13.36 -3.05 -15.98
C SER A 374 13.75 -1.94 -15.00
N GLY A 375 15.06 -1.71 -14.84
CA GLY A 375 15.55 -0.42 -14.35
C GLY A 375 15.35 0.69 -15.38
N ILE A 376 15.62 1.94 -14.99
CA ILE A 376 15.65 3.08 -15.92
C ILE A 376 16.91 2.96 -16.77
N SER A 377 16.76 3.01 -18.09
CA SER A 377 17.89 2.98 -19.05
C SER A 377 17.86 4.20 -19.95
N GLY A 378 19.03 4.80 -20.20
CA GLY A 378 19.22 5.77 -21.28
C GLY A 378 19.23 5.03 -22.62
N VAL A 379 18.49 5.52 -23.62
CA VAL A 379 18.27 4.78 -24.89
C VAL A 379 19.09 5.35 -26.05
N ALA A 380 19.56 6.60 -25.94
CA ALA A 380 20.35 7.28 -26.97
C ALA A 380 21.29 8.32 -26.33
N ALA A 381 22.26 8.80 -27.10
CA ALA A 381 23.19 9.88 -26.73
C ALA A 381 22.48 11.22 -26.44
N ASP A 382 21.19 11.32 -26.73
CA ASP A 382 20.40 12.55 -26.75
C ASP A 382 19.65 12.84 -25.42
N GLY A 383 19.86 12.01 -24.37
CA GLY A 383 19.28 12.21 -23.04
C GLY A 383 17.91 11.57 -22.77
N ASN A 384 17.45 10.66 -23.65
CA ASN A 384 16.15 9.98 -23.51
C ASN A 384 16.21 8.83 -22.52
N TYR A 385 15.26 8.76 -21.59
CA TYR A 385 15.13 7.67 -20.62
C TYR A 385 13.92 6.79 -20.94
N ARG A 386 14.07 5.47 -20.74
CA ARG A 386 12.94 4.53 -20.74
C ARG A 386 12.95 3.62 -19.53
N ALA A 387 11.76 3.17 -19.15
CA ALA A 387 11.56 2.11 -18.17
C ALA A 387 10.44 1.17 -18.65
N ALA A 388 10.70 -0.13 -18.62
CA ALA A 388 9.69 -1.14 -18.89
C ALA A 388 8.89 -1.44 -17.63
N PHE A 389 7.59 -1.63 -17.83
CA PHE A 389 6.64 -2.10 -16.84
C PHE A 389 5.91 -3.33 -17.40
N GLN A 390 5.23 -4.06 -16.54
CA GLN A 390 4.54 -5.29 -16.92
C GLN A 390 3.57 -5.11 -18.09
N HIS A 391 2.89 -3.96 -18.16
CA HIS A 391 1.86 -3.68 -19.17
C HIS A 391 2.23 -2.57 -20.16
N GLY A 392 3.50 -2.18 -20.21
CA GLY A 392 3.94 -1.16 -21.16
C GLY A 392 5.36 -0.67 -20.97
N THR A 393 5.69 0.41 -21.66
CA THR A 393 7.00 1.07 -21.56
C THR A 393 6.77 2.56 -21.46
N THR A 394 7.43 3.17 -20.49
CA THR A 394 7.42 4.61 -20.31
C THR A 394 8.65 5.20 -20.95
N VAL A 395 8.46 6.25 -21.75
CA VAL A 395 9.51 6.98 -22.44
C VAL A 395 9.45 8.45 -22.03
N TYR A 396 10.62 9.05 -21.86
CA TYR A 396 10.79 10.45 -21.53
C TYR A 396 11.46 11.20 -22.67
N ASP A 397 10.80 12.27 -23.12
CA ASP A 397 11.33 13.27 -24.03
C ASP A 397 11.99 14.41 -23.21
N PRO A 398 13.32 14.49 -23.17
CA PRO A 398 14.05 15.51 -22.40
C PRO A 398 13.91 16.90 -23.01
N LYS A 399 13.64 17.04 -24.31
CA LYS A 399 13.54 18.34 -24.98
C LYS A 399 12.24 19.05 -24.61
N ASN A 400 11.15 18.30 -24.54
CA ASN A 400 9.83 18.84 -24.20
C ASN A 400 9.42 18.56 -22.73
N VAL A 401 10.25 17.82 -21.97
CA VAL A 401 9.99 17.43 -20.59
C VAL A 401 8.67 16.66 -20.46
N VAL A 402 8.37 15.80 -21.44
CA VAL A 402 7.14 15.01 -21.48
C VAL A 402 7.48 13.55 -21.27
N MET A 403 6.75 12.91 -20.35
CA MET A 403 6.79 11.46 -20.15
C MET A 403 5.46 10.86 -20.60
N GLN A 404 5.51 9.79 -21.38
CA GLN A 404 4.33 9.01 -21.72
C GLN A 404 4.53 7.52 -21.49
N HIS A 405 3.54 6.90 -20.85
CA HIS A 405 3.43 5.46 -20.78
C HIS A 405 2.71 4.93 -22.03
N MET A 406 3.31 3.92 -22.66
CA MET A 406 2.78 3.27 -23.85
C MET A 406 2.48 1.81 -23.56
N PRO A 407 1.26 1.33 -23.82
CA PRO A 407 0.95 -0.09 -23.73
C PRO A 407 1.86 -0.92 -24.66
N THR A 408 2.20 -2.15 -24.24
CA THR A 408 3.21 -3.00 -24.91
C THR A 408 3.05 -3.09 -26.43
N LYS A 409 1.83 -3.32 -26.93
CA LYS A 409 1.57 -3.43 -28.38
C LYS A 409 1.75 -2.11 -29.12
N VAL A 410 1.48 -0.97 -28.48
CA VAL A 410 1.71 0.36 -29.05
C VAL A 410 3.21 0.62 -29.14
N PHE A 411 3.96 0.33 -28.07
CA PHE A 411 5.41 0.47 -28.07
C PHE A 411 6.07 -0.41 -29.15
N GLN A 412 5.66 -1.66 -29.30
CA GLN A 412 6.18 -2.56 -30.34
C GLN A 412 5.87 -2.05 -31.76
N ALA A 413 4.67 -1.50 -31.99
CA ALA A 413 4.32 -0.93 -33.29
C ALA A 413 5.12 0.35 -33.59
N TRP A 414 5.36 1.20 -32.59
CA TRP A 414 6.21 2.39 -32.69
C TRP A 414 7.68 2.01 -32.92
N GLN A 415 8.18 0.97 -32.25
CA GLN A 415 9.54 0.47 -32.42
C GLN A 415 9.82 -0.01 -33.83
N LYS A 416 8.90 -0.76 -34.44
CA LYS A 416 9.00 -1.16 -35.86
C LYS A 416 9.04 0.01 -36.83
N ARG A 417 8.67 1.21 -36.39
CA ARG A 417 8.66 2.45 -37.17
C ARG A 417 9.84 3.37 -36.84
N GLY A 418 10.85 2.88 -36.13
CA GLY A 418 12.08 3.65 -35.83
C GLY A 418 12.01 4.49 -34.55
N GLU A 419 11.02 4.25 -33.68
CA GLU A 419 10.84 4.97 -32.42
C GLU A 419 10.84 6.51 -32.61
N GLN A 420 11.54 7.25 -31.76
CA GLN A 420 11.61 8.71 -31.80
C GLN A 420 12.36 9.26 -33.02
N ASN A 421 13.21 8.43 -33.64
CA ASN A 421 13.95 8.79 -34.85
C ASN A 421 13.13 8.53 -36.13
N GLY A 422 12.00 7.83 -35.98
CA GLY A 422 11.06 7.57 -37.05
C GLY A 422 10.09 8.73 -37.32
N PRO A 423 9.21 8.58 -38.32
CA PRO A 423 8.28 9.63 -38.75
C PRO A 423 7.25 10.02 -37.69
N LEU A 424 7.02 9.20 -36.66
CA LEU A 424 6.09 9.53 -35.58
C LEU A 424 6.71 10.46 -34.53
N GLY A 425 8.03 10.47 -34.34
CA GLY A 425 8.65 11.18 -33.23
C GLY A 425 8.19 10.65 -31.86
N PHE A 426 8.24 11.51 -30.83
CA PHE A 426 7.84 11.15 -29.46
C PHE A 426 6.31 11.11 -29.26
N PRO A 427 5.80 10.28 -28.33
CA PRO A 427 4.43 10.35 -27.86
C PRO A 427 4.19 11.66 -27.12
N THR A 428 3.05 12.31 -27.38
CA THR A 428 2.69 13.61 -26.78
C THR A 428 1.55 13.51 -25.78
N GLN A 429 0.78 12.43 -25.82
CA GLN A 429 -0.32 12.17 -24.88
C GLN A 429 -0.37 10.70 -24.46
N GLY A 430 -1.04 10.45 -23.33
CA GLY A 430 -1.25 9.10 -22.82
C GLY A 430 -2.10 8.28 -23.79
N ALA A 431 -1.86 6.97 -23.82
CA ALA A 431 -2.63 6.07 -24.66
C ALA A 431 -4.11 6.04 -24.23
N TYR A 432 -5.02 6.16 -25.21
CA TYR A 432 -6.45 5.97 -25.00
C TYR A 432 -6.84 4.53 -25.33
N ARG A 433 -7.41 3.82 -24.34
CA ARG A 433 -7.86 2.43 -24.47
C ARG A 433 -9.35 2.41 -24.81
N HIS A 434 -9.67 2.06 -26.06
CA HIS A 434 -11.05 1.90 -26.54
C HIS A 434 -11.67 0.56 -26.12
N ALA A 435 -10.85 -0.49 -26.07
CA ALA A 435 -11.19 -1.82 -25.56
C ALA A 435 -9.90 -2.57 -25.16
N ALA A 436 -10.01 -3.79 -24.63
CA ALA A 436 -8.87 -4.57 -24.12
C ALA A 436 -7.68 -4.61 -25.10
N ALA A 437 -7.93 -4.87 -26.38
CA ALA A 437 -6.91 -4.95 -27.43
C ALA A 437 -6.88 -3.73 -28.37
N ALA A 438 -7.73 -2.72 -28.19
CA ALA A 438 -7.87 -1.58 -29.11
C ALA A 438 -7.41 -0.29 -28.42
N VAL A 439 -6.29 0.27 -28.87
CA VAL A 439 -5.60 1.41 -28.27
C VAL A 439 -5.22 2.42 -29.35
N SER A 440 -5.34 3.71 -29.06
CA SER A 440 -4.79 4.78 -29.88
C SER A 440 -3.90 5.68 -29.03
N GLN A 441 -2.79 6.16 -29.59
CA GLN A 441 -1.91 7.11 -28.91
C GLN A 441 -1.41 8.18 -29.86
N LEU A 442 -1.37 9.42 -29.37
CA LEU A 442 -0.92 10.57 -30.13
C LEU A 442 0.60 10.74 -30.00
N PHE A 443 1.24 10.97 -31.14
CA PHE A 443 2.66 11.27 -31.31
C PHE A 443 2.82 12.60 -32.05
N GLN A 444 4.03 13.13 -32.09
CA GLN A 444 4.36 14.36 -32.82
C GLN A 444 3.96 14.29 -34.30
N GLY A 445 4.20 13.15 -34.95
CA GLY A 445 3.94 12.93 -36.39
C GLY A 445 2.58 12.32 -36.72
N GLY A 446 1.70 12.05 -35.75
CA GLY A 446 0.37 11.48 -36.01
C GLY A 446 -0.19 10.64 -34.86
N THR A 447 -1.31 9.97 -35.12
CA THR A 447 -1.97 9.06 -34.17
C THR A 447 -1.74 7.62 -34.58
N LEU A 448 -1.07 6.85 -33.74
CA LEU A 448 -0.89 5.42 -33.92
C LEU A 448 -2.08 4.68 -33.31
N MET A 449 -2.82 3.93 -34.13
CA MET A 449 -3.89 3.04 -33.74
C MET A 449 -3.41 1.59 -33.77
N VAL A 450 -3.68 0.84 -32.72
CA VAL A 450 -3.29 -0.56 -32.57
C VAL A 450 -4.47 -1.39 -32.11
N SER A 451 -4.76 -2.46 -32.82
CA SER A 451 -5.82 -3.41 -32.49
C SER A 451 -5.34 -4.86 -32.62
N GLY A 452 -6.20 -5.83 -32.30
CA GLY A 452 -5.95 -7.23 -32.64
C GLY A 452 -5.89 -7.50 -34.16
N GLY A 453 -6.52 -6.65 -34.97
CA GLY A 453 -6.58 -6.79 -36.43
C GLY A 453 -5.48 -6.05 -37.20
N GLY A 454 -4.55 -5.37 -36.52
CA GLY A 454 -3.46 -4.62 -37.17
C GLY A 454 -3.16 -3.27 -36.51
N ASN A 455 -2.31 -2.47 -37.16
CA ASN A 455 -1.96 -1.12 -36.73
C ASN A 455 -1.89 -0.14 -37.91
N ALA A 456 -2.19 1.13 -37.66
CA ALA A 456 -2.19 2.18 -38.65
C ALA A 456 -1.77 3.53 -38.03
N VAL A 457 -1.13 4.38 -38.83
CA VAL A 457 -0.87 5.77 -38.47
C VAL A 457 -1.83 6.67 -39.23
N LEU A 458 -2.53 7.55 -38.50
CA LEU A 458 -3.40 8.58 -39.05
C LEU A 458 -2.78 9.96 -38.84
N ASN A 459 -2.78 10.79 -39.87
CA ASN A 459 -2.51 12.21 -39.73
C ASN A 459 -3.73 12.94 -39.11
N ALA A 460 -3.60 14.25 -38.86
CA ALA A 460 -4.66 15.04 -38.20
C ALA A 460 -5.99 15.04 -38.99
N THR A 461 -5.94 15.15 -40.32
CA THR A 461 -7.13 15.16 -41.19
C THR A 461 -7.83 13.81 -41.20
N GLU A 462 -7.07 12.72 -41.31
CA GLU A 462 -7.61 11.36 -41.28
C GLU A 462 -8.23 11.05 -39.92
N LEU A 463 -7.58 11.45 -38.82
CA LEU A 463 -8.12 11.30 -37.47
C LEU A 463 -9.45 12.07 -37.33
N GLN A 464 -9.53 13.27 -37.89
CA GLN A 464 -10.76 14.06 -37.85
C GLN A 464 -11.88 13.41 -38.66
N SER A 465 -11.58 12.90 -39.85
CA SER A 465 -12.54 12.15 -40.67
C SER A 465 -13.04 10.90 -39.94
N TRP A 466 -12.14 10.13 -39.31
CA TRP A 466 -12.52 8.98 -38.49
C TRP A 466 -13.45 9.34 -37.32
N LYS A 467 -13.18 10.47 -36.64
CA LYS A 467 -14.07 11.00 -35.58
C LYS A 467 -15.44 11.39 -36.12
N THR A 468 -15.50 12.10 -37.25
CA THR A 468 -16.76 12.52 -37.89
C THR A 468 -17.62 11.34 -38.34
N LEU A 469 -16.98 10.23 -38.73
CA LEU A 469 -17.68 8.98 -39.07
C LEU A 469 -18.19 8.20 -37.84
N GLY A 470 -18.05 8.73 -36.62
CA GLY A 470 -18.52 8.11 -35.38
C GLY A 470 -17.45 7.35 -34.60
N GLY A 471 -16.18 7.50 -34.98
CA GLY A 471 -15.03 6.97 -34.23
C GLY A 471 -15.09 5.46 -33.99
N TYR A 472 -14.58 5.03 -32.83
CA TYR A 472 -14.46 3.61 -32.49
C TYR A 472 -15.82 2.90 -32.43
N ALA A 473 -16.86 3.59 -31.95
CA ALA A 473 -18.18 3.02 -31.80
C ALA A 473 -18.80 2.62 -33.16
N ALA A 474 -18.69 3.47 -34.17
CA ALA A 474 -19.24 3.19 -35.50
C ALA A 474 -18.27 2.42 -36.41
N VAL A 475 -17.00 2.85 -36.46
CA VAL A 475 -16.04 2.42 -37.48
C VAL A 475 -15.02 1.40 -36.96
N GLY A 476 -14.81 1.34 -35.64
CA GLY A 476 -13.67 0.63 -35.05
C GLY A 476 -12.34 1.34 -35.32
N LEU A 477 -11.21 0.78 -34.88
CA LEU A 477 -9.89 1.33 -35.22
C LEU A 477 -9.50 1.01 -36.67
N VAL A 478 -8.74 1.91 -37.28
CA VAL A 478 -8.07 1.66 -38.57
C VAL A 478 -6.96 0.63 -38.36
N THR A 479 -6.91 -0.40 -39.21
CA THR A 479 -6.07 -1.58 -39.01
C THR A 479 -4.89 -1.67 -39.97
N GLY A 480 -4.84 -0.81 -40.99
CA GLY A 480 -3.75 -0.80 -41.97
C GLY A 480 -3.48 0.56 -42.60
N ASP A 481 -2.40 0.60 -43.38
CA ASP A 481 -2.03 1.76 -44.19
C ASP A 481 -3.01 1.96 -45.35
N ALA A 482 -3.00 3.16 -45.94
CA ALA A 482 -3.87 3.47 -47.06
C ALA A 482 -3.50 2.65 -48.29
N VAL A 483 -4.51 2.03 -48.91
CA VAL A 483 -4.36 1.21 -50.11
C VAL A 483 -4.90 2.00 -51.29
N ALA A 484 -4.05 2.24 -52.30
CA ALA A 484 -4.47 2.83 -53.55
C ALA A 484 -5.45 1.88 -54.27
N PHE A 485 -6.55 2.44 -54.76
CA PHE A 485 -7.63 1.64 -55.34
C PHE A 485 -8.47 2.48 -56.30
N GLY A 486 -8.52 2.12 -57.59
CA GLY A 486 -9.35 2.80 -58.59
C GLY A 486 -9.11 4.30 -58.72
N GLY A 487 -7.87 4.78 -58.55
CA GLY A 487 -7.53 6.21 -58.57
C GLY A 487 -7.92 6.98 -57.29
N LYS A 488 -8.37 6.29 -56.24
CA LYS A 488 -8.57 6.82 -54.88
C LYS A 488 -7.81 5.95 -53.88
N SER A 489 -8.22 5.99 -52.61
CA SER A 489 -7.66 5.11 -51.58
C SER A 489 -8.74 4.59 -50.63
N TYR A 490 -8.44 3.51 -49.94
CA TYR A 490 -9.21 3.07 -48.79
C TYR A 490 -8.29 2.68 -47.63
N ARG A 491 -8.83 2.67 -46.42
CA ARG A 491 -8.16 2.10 -45.23
C ARG A 491 -9.05 1.04 -44.58
N PRO A 492 -8.54 -0.18 -44.32
CA PRO A 492 -9.30 -1.19 -43.59
C PRO A 492 -9.48 -0.78 -42.11
N THR A 493 -10.61 -1.16 -41.53
CA THR A 493 -10.93 -0.95 -40.11
C THR A 493 -11.47 -2.23 -39.48
N GLN A 494 -11.59 -2.24 -38.16
CA GLN A 494 -12.14 -3.41 -37.45
C GLN A 494 -13.61 -3.73 -37.81
N LYS A 495 -14.35 -2.80 -38.42
CA LYS A 495 -15.77 -2.95 -38.74
C LYS A 495 -16.09 -2.78 -40.23
N GLY A 496 -15.08 -2.70 -41.10
CA GLY A 496 -15.25 -2.48 -42.54
C GLY A 496 -14.07 -1.72 -43.13
N GLY A 497 -14.34 -0.64 -43.86
CA GLY A 497 -13.29 0.23 -44.39
C GLY A 497 -13.73 1.67 -44.61
N ILE A 498 -12.79 2.60 -44.52
CA ILE A 498 -12.99 4.01 -44.86
C ILE A 498 -12.51 4.21 -46.30
N VAL A 499 -13.42 4.55 -47.20
CA VAL A 499 -13.11 4.81 -48.61
C VAL A 499 -13.02 6.31 -48.82
N GLN A 500 -11.90 6.77 -49.35
CA GLN A 500 -11.73 8.15 -49.78
C GLN A 500 -12.49 8.34 -51.10
N THR A 501 -13.51 9.20 -51.14
CA THR A 501 -14.32 9.46 -52.34
C THR A 501 -13.95 10.78 -53.02
N SER A 502 -13.31 11.70 -52.30
CA SER A 502 -12.64 12.90 -52.85
C SER A 502 -11.43 13.28 -51.99
N ALA A 503 -10.75 14.39 -52.30
CA ALA A 503 -9.65 14.88 -51.47
C ALA A 503 -10.04 15.13 -50.00
N THR A 504 -11.32 15.44 -49.73
CA THR A 504 -11.82 15.78 -48.39
C THR A 504 -12.95 14.86 -47.91
N ALA A 505 -13.59 14.10 -48.79
CA ALA A 505 -14.72 13.23 -48.45
C ALA A 505 -14.26 11.80 -48.20
N HIS A 506 -14.66 11.26 -47.04
CA HIS A 506 -14.44 9.88 -46.63
C HIS A 506 -15.79 9.25 -46.28
N VAL A 507 -16.01 8.02 -46.74
CA VAL A 507 -17.23 7.27 -46.51
C VAL A 507 -16.89 5.93 -45.88
N PHE A 508 -17.53 5.61 -44.76
CA PHE A 508 -17.40 4.30 -44.15
C PHE A 508 -18.29 3.29 -44.88
N VAL A 509 -17.69 2.18 -45.31
CA VAL A 509 -18.38 1.02 -45.87
C VAL A 509 -18.29 -0.12 -44.85
N PRO A 510 -19.42 -0.61 -44.31
CA PRO A 510 -19.39 -1.67 -43.31
C PRO A 510 -18.85 -3.00 -43.84
N ALA A 511 -18.30 -3.81 -42.94
CA ALA A 511 -17.88 -5.19 -43.20
C ALA A 511 -19.04 -6.03 -43.76
N GLY A 512 -18.72 -7.02 -44.57
CA GLY A 512 -19.64 -7.75 -45.43
C GLY A 512 -19.77 -7.10 -46.81
N ILE A 513 -20.03 -5.79 -46.87
CA ILE A 513 -20.07 -5.03 -48.14
C ILE A 513 -18.68 -4.62 -48.57
N PHE A 514 -17.87 -4.13 -47.63
CA PHE A 514 -16.54 -3.58 -47.90
C PHE A 514 -15.62 -4.57 -48.62
N GLU A 515 -15.51 -5.79 -48.12
CA GLU A 515 -14.63 -6.84 -48.64
C GLU A 515 -15.00 -7.20 -50.09
N ARG A 516 -16.31 -7.22 -50.40
CA ARG A 516 -16.77 -7.44 -51.77
C ARG A 516 -16.45 -6.23 -52.65
N PHE A 517 -16.70 -5.01 -52.17
CA PHE A 517 -16.42 -3.79 -52.91
C PHE A 517 -14.94 -3.65 -53.28
N VAL A 518 -14.02 -3.96 -52.36
CA VAL A 518 -12.57 -3.86 -52.60
C VAL A 518 -11.95 -5.11 -53.23
N SER A 519 -12.74 -6.10 -53.61
CA SER A 519 -12.24 -7.37 -54.15
C SER A 519 -11.58 -7.25 -55.53
N SER A 520 -12.00 -6.28 -56.35
CA SER A 520 -11.41 -6.00 -57.66
C SER A 520 -11.77 -4.61 -58.16
N GLU A 521 -10.95 -4.04 -59.06
CA GLU A 521 -11.29 -2.78 -59.73
C GLU A 521 -12.55 -2.88 -60.60
N ALA A 522 -12.84 -4.06 -61.16
CA ALA A 522 -14.07 -4.30 -61.92
C ALA A 522 -15.33 -4.12 -61.06
N THR A 523 -15.26 -4.46 -59.76
CA THR A 523 -16.37 -4.20 -58.83
C THR A 523 -16.60 -2.71 -58.63
N VAL A 524 -15.54 -1.91 -58.54
CA VAL A 524 -15.64 -0.44 -58.44
C VAL A 524 -16.24 0.17 -59.69
N GLN A 525 -15.78 -0.26 -60.87
CA GLN A 525 -16.32 0.23 -62.15
C GLN A 525 -17.81 -0.09 -62.26
N SER A 526 -18.23 -1.27 -61.80
CA SER A 526 -19.63 -1.68 -61.78
C SER A 526 -20.47 -0.90 -60.76
N TRP A 527 -20.03 -0.82 -59.50
CA TRP A 527 -20.84 -0.26 -58.41
C TRP A 527 -20.78 1.27 -58.36
N GLY A 528 -19.68 1.85 -58.82
CA GLY A 528 -19.31 3.24 -58.58
C GLY A 528 -18.80 3.46 -57.15
N TRP A 529 -18.61 4.71 -56.74
CA TRP A 529 -18.13 5.05 -55.40
C TRP A 529 -19.24 5.03 -54.34
N PRO A 530 -18.93 4.70 -53.07
CA PRO A 530 -19.90 4.72 -51.99
C PRO A 530 -20.38 6.15 -51.71
N VAL A 531 -21.68 6.29 -51.40
CA VAL A 531 -22.34 7.57 -51.20
C VAL A 531 -22.85 7.71 -49.77
N SER A 532 -23.73 6.81 -49.32
CA SER A 532 -24.37 6.92 -48.01
C SER A 532 -24.90 5.58 -47.51
N PRO A 533 -24.94 5.35 -46.18
CA PRO A 533 -25.55 4.15 -45.61
C PRO A 533 -27.07 4.10 -45.88
N ILE A 534 -27.61 2.89 -45.99
CA ILE A 534 -29.04 2.61 -46.11
C ILE A 534 -29.48 1.82 -44.88
N LYS A 535 -30.53 2.28 -44.21
CA LYS A 535 -31.11 1.60 -43.05
C LYS A 535 -32.10 0.52 -43.53
N LEU A 536 -31.91 -0.71 -43.08
CA LEU A 536 -32.76 -1.87 -43.41
C LEU A 536 -33.30 -2.50 -42.12
N SER A 537 -34.45 -3.20 -42.21
CA SER A 537 -35.09 -3.89 -41.09
C SER A 537 -34.34 -5.17 -40.66
N GLY A 538 -33.54 -5.76 -41.56
CA GLY A 538 -32.66 -6.89 -41.28
C GLY A 538 -31.45 -6.90 -42.22
N GLY A 539 -30.28 -6.53 -41.71
CA GLY A 539 -29.04 -6.39 -42.47
C GLY A 539 -28.53 -4.95 -42.54
N ILE A 540 -27.51 -4.74 -43.36
CA ILE A 540 -26.88 -3.43 -43.61
C ILE A 540 -26.91 -3.14 -45.10
N GLY A 541 -27.24 -1.90 -45.47
CA GLY A 541 -27.25 -1.44 -46.85
C GLY A 541 -26.33 -0.24 -47.07
N MET A 542 -25.85 -0.09 -48.30
CA MET A 542 -24.98 1.00 -48.71
C MET A 542 -25.33 1.45 -50.12
N LYS A 543 -25.58 2.75 -50.29
CA LYS A 543 -25.78 3.36 -51.60
C LYS A 543 -24.43 3.63 -52.25
N PHE A 544 -24.32 3.25 -53.51
CA PHE A 544 -23.22 3.58 -54.41
C PHE A 544 -23.75 4.41 -55.58
N GLN A 545 -22.85 4.98 -56.39
CA GLN A 545 -23.25 5.82 -57.52
C GLN A 545 -24.12 5.07 -58.55
N ASN A 546 -23.87 3.77 -58.78
CA ASN A 546 -24.55 3.00 -59.82
C ASN A 546 -25.62 2.03 -59.27
N GLY A 547 -25.90 2.06 -57.97
CA GLY A 547 -26.86 1.15 -57.33
C GLY A 547 -26.68 1.02 -55.82
N ASN A 548 -27.24 -0.04 -55.23
CA ASN A 548 -27.24 -0.27 -53.80
C ASN A 548 -26.66 -1.65 -53.49
N ALA A 549 -25.76 -1.72 -52.52
CA ALA A 549 -25.29 -2.98 -51.96
C ALA A 549 -26.03 -3.28 -50.66
N VAL A 550 -26.40 -4.53 -50.45
CA VAL A 550 -26.97 -5.03 -49.19
C VAL A 550 -26.18 -6.21 -48.70
N TYR A 551 -26.07 -6.35 -47.39
CA TYR A 551 -25.48 -7.51 -46.75
C TYR A 551 -26.42 -8.06 -45.68
N SER A 552 -26.66 -9.36 -45.77
CA SER A 552 -27.44 -10.12 -44.78
C SER A 552 -26.48 -10.81 -43.81
N SER A 553 -26.57 -10.45 -42.53
CA SER A 553 -25.81 -11.13 -41.48
C SER A 553 -26.23 -12.58 -41.26
N THR A 554 -27.44 -12.96 -41.70
CA THR A 554 -27.96 -14.33 -41.58
C THR A 554 -27.35 -15.26 -42.62
N THR A 555 -27.13 -14.77 -43.85
CA THR A 555 -26.60 -15.60 -44.94
C THR A 555 -25.12 -15.36 -45.23
N GLY A 556 -24.53 -14.26 -44.73
CA GLY A 556 -23.16 -13.87 -45.04
C GLY A 556 -22.97 -13.37 -46.47
N VAL A 557 -24.06 -13.11 -47.21
CA VAL A 557 -24.02 -12.70 -48.61
C VAL A 557 -24.19 -11.20 -48.72
N ALA A 558 -23.23 -10.54 -49.38
CA ALA A 558 -23.43 -9.21 -49.93
C ALA A 558 -23.99 -9.34 -51.35
N ALA A 559 -24.96 -8.51 -51.75
CA ALA A 559 -25.50 -8.44 -53.10
C ALA A 559 -25.57 -6.99 -53.57
N PHE A 560 -25.38 -6.76 -54.87
CA PHE A 560 -25.51 -5.43 -55.48
C PHE A 560 -26.68 -5.42 -56.45
N MET A 561 -27.51 -4.38 -56.36
CA MET A 561 -28.70 -4.20 -57.17
C MET A 561 -28.69 -2.79 -57.77
N GLN A 562 -29.06 -2.67 -59.05
CA GLN A 562 -29.35 -1.36 -59.62
C GLN A 562 -30.53 -0.71 -58.89
N THR A 563 -30.56 0.62 -58.84
CA THR A 563 -31.54 1.38 -58.04
C THR A 563 -32.98 0.95 -58.27
N GLY A 564 -33.42 0.83 -59.53
CA GLY A 564 -34.79 0.42 -59.85
C GLY A 564 -35.14 -1.02 -59.45
N THR A 565 -34.15 -1.91 -59.31
CA THR A 565 -34.36 -3.27 -58.78
C THR A 565 -34.42 -3.25 -57.26
N PHE A 566 -33.56 -2.45 -56.62
CA PHE A 566 -33.53 -2.26 -55.17
C PHE A 566 -34.85 -1.67 -54.65
N ASP A 567 -35.37 -0.64 -55.32
CA ASP A 567 -36.62 0.03 -54.93
C ASP A 567 -37.86 -0.89 -55.01
N LYS A 568 -37.80 -1.97 -55.80
CA LYS A 568 -38.83 -3.02 -55.86
C LYS A 568 -38.64 -4.12 -54.82
N TRP A 569 -37.44 -4.23 -54.27
CA TRP A 569 -37.06 -5.28 -53.33
C TRP A 569 -37.31 -4.88 -51.87
N VAL A 570 -37.06 -3.61 -51.52
CA VAL A 570 -37.40 -3.01 -50.22
C VAL A 570 -38.91 -2.78 -50.14
#